data_AF-A0A2A9M5Z0-F1
#
_entry.id   AF-A0A2A9M5Z0-F1
#
_cell.length_a   1.000
_cell.length_b   1.000
_cell.length_c   1.000
_cell.angle_alpha   90.00
_cell.angle_beta   90.00
_cell.angle_gamma   90.00
#
_symmetry.space_group_name_H-M   'P 1'
#
loop_
_entity.id
_entity.type
_entity.pdbx_description
1 polymer ?
#
loop_
_entity_poly.entity_id
_entity_poly.type
_entity_poly.pdbx_seq_one_letter_code
_entity_poly.pdbx_strand_id
1 'polypeptide(L)'
;MPTSSIMLSKSKVCSYLPYYLIGLIFLQTAFGLIELSHPDNSIPVNRFVTPLHIVPEWYFLAYYAVLKVIPSKTGGLLVLCYQHVNEISTTMKLIWLT
;
A
#
# COMPACT_ATOMS: atom_id res chain seq x y z
N MET A 1 31.87 18.11 6.66
CA MET A 1 31.71 16.70 6.22
C MET A 1 31.14 15.92 7.40
N PRO A 2 30.01 15.19 7.26
CA PRO A 2 29.54 14.33 8.35
C PRO A 2 30.61 13.26 8.64
N THR A 3 30.92 13.02 9.91
CA THR A 3 31.91 12.03 10.34
C THR A 3 31.46 10.61 10.00
N SER A 4 32.39 9.73 9.65
CA SER A 4 32.14 8.34 9.22
C SER A 4 31.29 7.53 10.22
N SER A 5 31.41 7.84 11.52
CA SER A 5 30.62 7.24 12.60
C SER A 5 29.13 7.60 12.55
N ILE A 6 28.76 8.82 12.15
CA ILE A 6 27.37 9.26 11.99
C ILE A 6 26.74 8.59 10.76
N MET A 7 27.51 8.44 9.68
CA MET A 7 27.04 7.74 8.48
C MET A 7 26.82 6.23 8.72
N LEU A 8 27.71 5.59 9.48
CA LEU A 8 27.57 4.20 9.93
C LEU A 8 26.36 3.99 10.85
N SER A 9 26.06 4.95 11.74
CA SER A 9 24.88 4.91 12.60
C SER A 9 23.57 4.99 11.79
N LYS A 10 23.48 5.92 10.84
CA LYS A 10 22.30 6.06 9.96
C LYS A 10 22.09 4.83 9.06
N SER A 11 23.17 4.22 8.57
CA SER A 11 23.13 2.97 7.79
C SER A 11 22.52 1.81 8.59
N LYS A 12 22.91 1.64 9.86
CA LYS A 12 22.35 0.60 10.73
C LYS A 12 20.86 0.84 11.02
N VAL A 13 20.47 2.08 11.30
CA VAL A 13 19.05 2.43 11.52
C VAL A 13 18.20 2.09 10.29
N CYS A 14 18.70 2.38 9.08
CA CYS A 14 18.03 2.04 7.84
C CYS A 14 17.89 0.52 7.64
N SER A 15 18.91 -0.25 8.05
CA SER A 15 18.90 -1.72 7.99
C SER A 15 17.91 -2.37 8.96
N TYR A 16 17.70 -1.79 10.15
CA TYR A 16 16.76 -2.34 11.14
C TYR A 16 15.29 -1.88 10.94
N LEU A 17 15.06 -0.83 10.17
CA LEU A 17 13.74 -0.27 9.85
C LEU A 17 12.68 -1.31 9.44
N PRO A 18 12.94 -2.29 8.54
CA PRO A 18 11.95 -3.30 8.17
C PRO A 18 11.50 -4.18 9.35
N TYR A 19 12.38 -4.51 10.29
CA TYR A 19 12.01 -5.34 11.44
C TYR A 19 11.08 -4.61 12.40
N TYR A 20 11.29 -3.30 12.60
CA TYR A 20 10.37 -2.47 13.38
C TYR A 20 9.00 -2.38 12.73
N LEU A 21 8.93 -2.21 11.40
CA LEU A 21 7.65 -2.19 10.67
C LEU A 21 6.90 -3.52 10.78
N ILE A 22 7.59 -4.65 10.65
CA ILE A 22 6.98 -5.98 10.81
C ILE A 22 6.45 -6.16 12.24
N GLY A 23 7.21 -5.71 13.25
CA GLY A 23 6.76 -5.74 14.64
C GLY A 23 5.50 -4.89 14.89
N LEU A 24 5.42 -3.70 14.27
CA LEU A 24 4.23 -2.84 14.35
C LEU A 24 3.01 -3.47 13.69
N ILE A 25 3.17 -4.10 12.52
CA ILE A 25 2.08 -4.80 11.81
C ILE A 25 1.57 -5.97 12.66
N PHE A 26 2.47 -6.77 13.24
CA PHE A 26 2.09 -7.89 14.10
C PHE A 26 1.28 -7.42 15.31
N LEU A 27 1.76 -6.38 15.99
CA LEU A 27 1.09 -5.79 17.15
C LEU A 27 -0.29 -5.22 16.78
N GLN A 28 -0.40 -4.57 15.64
CA GLN A 28 -1.68 -4.10 15.08
C GLN A 28 -2.64 -5.27 14.81
N THR A 29 -2.19 -6.38 14.22
CA THR A 29 -3.06 -7.54 13.94
C THR A 29 -3.49 -8.29 15.20
N ALA A 30 -2.63 -8.35 16.22
CA ALA A 30 -2.91 -9.09 17.45
C ALA A 30 -3.88 -8.35 18.38
N PHE A 31 -3.78 -7.02 18.45
CA PHE A 31 -4.54 -6.21 19.40
C PHE A 31 -5.58 -5.29 18.76
N GLY A 32 -5.59 -5.17 17.42
CA GLY A 32 -6.58 -4.35 16.71
C GLY A 32 -6.55 -2.87 17.11
N LEU A 33 -5.35 -2.30 17.31
CA LEU A 33 -5.21 -0.95 17.86
C LEU A 33 -5.85 0.15 16.99
N ILE A 34 -5.92 -0.08 15.68
CA ILE A 34 -6.52 0.82 14.69
C ILE A 34 -7.52 0.03 13.83
N GLU A 35 -8.72 0.55 13.61
CA GLU A 35 -9.65 -0.05 12.65
C GLU A 35 -9.17 0.26 11.22
N LEU A 36 -8.64 -0.76 10.54
CA LEU A 36 -8.15 -0.65 9.16
C LEU A 36 -9.17 -1.11 8.12
N SER A 37 -10.21 -1.84 8.54
CA SER A 37 -11.28 -2.36 7.69
C SER A 37 -12.47 -1.40 7.71
N HIS A 38 -13.18 -1.30 6.60
CA HIS A 38 -14.42 -0.51 6.54
C HIS A 38 -15.52 -1.17 7.40
N PRO A 39 -16.31 -0.40 8.19
CA PRO A 39 -17.36 -0.94 9.07
C PRO A 39 -18.45 -1.71 8.31
N ASP A 40 -18.78 -1.29 7.09
CA ASP A 40 -19.77 -1.98 6.24
C ASP A 40 -19.41 -3.44 5.94
N ASN A 41 -18.13 -3.84 6.05
CA ASN A 41 -17.69 -5.23 5.87
C ASN A 41 -18.20 -6.17 6.97
N SER A 42 -18.67 -5.64 8.10
CA SER A 42 -19.25 -6.43 9.20
C SER A 42 -20.72 -6.80 8.94
N ILE A 43 -21.36 -6.23 7.93
CA ILE A 43 -22.75 -6.52 7.56
C ILE A 43 -22.75 -7.72 6.62
N PRO A 44 -23.65 -8.73 6.81
CA PRO A 44 -23.73 -9.86 5.89
C PRO A 44 -24.07 -9.40 4.47
N VAL A 45 -23.41 -10.01 3.49
CA VAL A 45 -23.58 -9.67 2.06
C VAL A 45 -25.04 -9.85 1.62
N ASN A 46 -25.58 -8.79 0.99
CA ASN A 46 -26.85 -8.82 0.29
C ASN A 46 -26.62 -8.53 -1.21
N ARG A 47 -26.92 -9.50 -2.08
CA ARG A 47 -26.72 -9.36 -3.53
C ARG A 47 -27.67 -8.38 -4.22
N PHE A 48 -28.77 -8.01 -3.57
CA PHE A 48 -29.78 -7.12 -4.12
C PHE A 48 -29.60 -5.65 -3.69
N VAL A 49 -28.67 -5.38 -2.78
CA VAL A 49 -28.43 -4.05 -2.23
C VAL A 49 -26.96 -3.71 -2.34
N THR A 50 -26.65 -2.58 -2.98
CA THR A 50 -25.30 -2.00 -2.96
C THR A 50 -25.25 -0.90 -1.91
N PRO A 51 -24.25 -0.90 -1.00
CA PRO A 51 -24.06 0.20 -0.06
C PRO A 51 -23.88 1.53 -0.79
N LEU A 52 -24.30 2.63 -0.15
CA LEU A 52 -24.21 3.97 -0.74
C LEU A 52 -22.76 4.41 -0.99
N HIS A 53 -21.83 3.99 -0.12
CA HIS A 53 -20.43 4.39 -0.17
C HIS A 53 -19.49 3.17 -0.16
N ILE A 54 -19.40 2.50 -1.31
CA ILE A 54 -18.47 1.37 -1.49
C ILE A 54 -17.08 1.92 -1.82
N VAL A 55 -16.12 1.65 -0.94
CA VAL A 55 -14.71 2.03 -1.08
C VAL A 55 -13.85 0.78 -0.90
N PRO A 56 -12.80 0.59 -1.73
CA PRO A 56 -11.88 -0.50 -1.50
C PRO A 56 -11.03 -0.24 -0.26
N GLU A 57 -10.39 -1.29 0.23
CA GLU A 57 -9.44 -1.19 1.34
C GLU A 57 -8.31 -0.19 1.05
N TRP A 58 -7.73 0.38 2.11
CA TRP A 58 -6.80 1.51 2.07
C TRP A 58 -5.61 1.32 1.10
N TYR A 59 -5.08 0.10 0.98
CA TYR A 59 -3.97 -0.23 0.09
C TYR A 59 -4.33 -0.19 -1.40
N PHE A 60 -5.63 -0.17 -1.75
CA PHE A 60 -6.12 -0.05 -3.12
C PHE A 60 -6.61 1.37 -3.48
N LEU A 61 -6.63 2.32 -2.54
CA LEU A 61 -7.16 3.66 -2.79
C LEU A 61 -6.45 4.40 -3.94
N ALA A 62 -5.14 4.22 -4.08
CA ALA A 62 -4.37 4.82 -5.17
C ALA A 62 -4.85 4.34 -6.55
N TYR A 63 -5.06 3.02 -6.69
CA TYR A 63 -5.58 2.42 -7.92
C TYR A 63 -7.03 2.83 -8.20
N TYR A 64 -7.86 2.89 -7.17
CA TYR A 64 -9.24 3.34 -7.27
C TYR A 64 -9.36 4.80 -7.73
N ALA A 65 -8.48 5.68 -7.26
CA ALA A 65 -8.42 7.06 -7.71
C ALA A 65 -8.12 7.15 -9.21
N VAL A 66 -7.14 6.39 -9.72
CA VAL A 66 -6.82 6.34 -11.15
C VAL A 66 -8.02 5.87 -11.98
N LEU A 67 -8.72 4.84 -11.53
CA LEU A 67 -9.92 4.34 -12.20
C LEU A 67 -11.07 5.38 -12.22
N LYS A 68 -11.21 6.21 -11.18
CA LYS A 68 -12.22 7.27 -11.13
C LYS A 68 -11.90 8.48 -11.99
N VAL A 69 -10.62 8.81 -12.12
CA VAL A 69 -10.18 10.00 -12.88
C VAL A 69 -10.35 9.79 -14.39
N ILE A 70 -10.27 8.55 -14.87
CA ILE A 70 -10.35 8.25 -16.30
C ILE A 70 -11.78 7.84 -16.68
N PRO A 71 -12.53 8.66 -17.44
CA PRO A 71 -13.92 8.38 -17.81
C PRO A 71 -14.03 7.36 -18.97
N SER A 72 -13.20 6.31 -18.96
CA SER A 72 -13.17 5.23 -19.95
C SER A 72 -12.87 3.90 -19.27
N LYS A 73 -13.71 2.89 -19.51
CA LYS A 73 -13.55 1.56 -18.94
C LYS A 73 -12.24 0.91 -19.38
N THR A 74 -11.96 0.94 -20.68
CA THR A 74 -10.75 0.33 -21.26
C THR A 74 -9.50 1.16 -20.96
N GLY A 75 -9.62 2.49 -21.01
CA GLY A 75 -8.49 3.40 -20.71
C GLY A 75 -8.04 3.30 -19.25
N GLY A 76 -8.99 3.27 -18.31
CA GLY A 76 -8.72 3.08 -16.88
C GLY A 76 -7.97 1.78 -16.58
N LEU A 77 -8.42 0.67 -17.20
CA LEU A 77 -7.76 -0.62 -17.04
C LEU A 77 -6.32 -0.62 -17.57
N LEU A 78 -6.09 -0.04 -18.76
CA LEU A 78 -4.75 0.02 -19.36
C LEU A 78 -3.78 0.82 -18.51
N VAL A 79 -4.21 1.97 -17.98
CA VAL A 79 -3.36 2.80 -17.11
C VAL A 79 -3.06 2.09 -15.79
N LEU A 80 -4.04 1.40 -15.21
CA LEU A 80 -3.84 0.59 -14.00
C LEU A 80 -2.80 -0.51 -14.23
N CYS A 81 -2.88 -1.24 -15.35
CA CYS A 81 -1.89 -2.25 -15.72
C CYS A 81 -0.51 -1.64 -15.94
N TYR A 82 -0.43 -0.51 -16.63
CA TYR A 82 0.83 0.19 -16.89
C TYR A 82 1.50 0.64 -15.59
N GLN A 83 0.74 1.21 -14.65
CA GLN A 83 1.24 1.62 -13.34
C GLN A 83 1.85 0.44 -12.58
N HIS A 84 1.12 -0.68 -12.51
CA HIS A 84 1.59 -1.87 -11.79
C HIS A 84 2.87 -2.45 -12.40
N VAL A 85 2.95 -2.56 -13.73
CA VAL A 85 4.14 -3.05 -14.43
C VAL A 85 5.34 -2.12 -14.21
N ASN A 86 5.13 -0.80 -14.24
CA ASN A 86 6.18 0.16 -13.99
C ASN A 86 6.73 0.06 -12.57
N GLU A 87 5.88 -0.08 -11.57
CA GLU A 87 6.28 -0.22 -10.17
C GLU A 87 7.15 -1.46 -9.95
N ILE A 88 6.77 -2.59 -10.56
CA ILE A 88 7.59 -3.82 -10.55
C ILE A 88 8.93 -3.58 -11.23
N SER A 89 8.94 -2.95 -12.42
CA SER A 89 10.17 -2.69 -13.16
C SER A 89 11.14 -1.78 -12.39
N THR A 90 10.64 -0.71 -11.77
CA THR A 90 11.47 0.18 -10.94
C THR A 90 12.00 -0.53 -9.71
N THR A 91 11.18 -1.35 -9.06
CA THR A 91 11.59 -2.12 -7.87
C THR A 91 12.68 -3.13 -8.22
N MET A 92 12.52 -3.86 -9.32
CA MET A 92 13.54 -4.80 -9.80
C MET A 92 14.85 -4.06 -10.12
N LYS A 93 14.79 -2.94 -10.84
CA LYS A 93 16.00 -2.13 -11.14
C LYS A 93 16.71 -1.64 -9.88
N LEU A 94 15.96 -1.22 -8.85
CA LEU A 94 16.54 -0.80 -7.58
C LEU A 94 17.22 -1.98 -6.87
N ILE A 95 16.59 -3.15 -6.82
CA ILE A 95 17.15 -4.36 -6.19
C ILE A 95 18.46 -4.80 -6.86
N TRP A 96 18.54 -4.76 -8.19
CA TRP A 96 19.75 -5.16 -8.92
C TRP A 96 20.89 -4.12 -8.85
N LEU A 97 20.61 -2.88 -8.44
CA LEU A 97 21.58 -1.77 -8.35
C LEU A 97 22.05 -1.47 -6.92
N THR A 98 21.50 -2.17 -5.92
CA THR A 98 21.89 -2.09 -4.49
C THR A 98 22.55 -3.37 -4.04
#